data_AF-T1AT43-F1
#
_entry.id   AF-T1AT43-F1
#
_cell.length_a   1.000
_cell.length_b   1.000
_cell.length_c   1.000
_cell.angle_alpha   90.00
_cell.angle_beta   90.00
_cell.angle_gamma   90.00
#
_symmetry.space_group_name_H-M   'P 1'
#
loop_
_entity.id
_entity.type
_entity.pdbx_description
1 polymer ?
#
loop_
_entity_poly.entity_id
_entity_poly.type
_entity_poly.pdbx_seq_one_letter_code
_entity_poly.pdbx_strand_id
1 'polypeptide(L)' 'MHAYQQDFLALAHTAGVLRFGSFTLKSGRRSPYFFNLGQIATGAGLVRLGTAYAACIEASGV' A
#
# COMPACT_ATOMS: atom_id res chain seq x y z
N MET A 1 -2.89 -11.37 -11.20
CA MET A 1 -2.67 -10.70 -9.91
C MET A 1 -2.38 -11.79 -8.88
N HIS A 2 -1.25 -11.72 -8.19
CA HIS A 2 -0.86 -12.69 -7.18
C HIS A 2 -1.65 -12.48 -5.88
N ALA A 3 -1.79 -13.52 -5.05
CA ALA A 3 -2.54 -13.46 -3.79
C ALA A 3 -2.02 -12.32 -2.88
N TYR A 4 -0.70 -12.17 -2.74
CA TYR A 4 -0.10 -11.11 -1.91
C TYR A 4 -0.49 -9.68 -2.35
N GLN A 5 -0.80 -9.47 -3.63
CA GLN A 5 -1.25 -8.18 -4.14
C GLN A 5 -2.69 -7.90 -3.69
N GLN A 6 -3.55 -8.92 -3.64
CA GLN A 6 -4.94 -8.79 -3.20
C GLN A 6 -5.00 -8.51 -1.71
N ASP A 7 -4.20 -9.23 -0.92
CA ASP A 7 -4.10 -9.05 0.52
C ASP A 7 -3.56 -7.67 0.90
N PHE A 8 -2.59 -7.17 0.13
CA PHE A 8 -2.06 -5.82 0.31
C PHE A 8 -3.11 -4.74 0.01
N LEU A 9 -3.89 -4.87 -1.08
CA LEU A 9 -4.96 -3.92 -1.39
C LEU A 9 -6.07 -3.96 -0.35
N ALA A 10 -6.42 -5.16 0.17
CA ALA A 10 -7.38 -5.30 1.25
C ALA A 10 -6.87 -4.59 2.53
N LEU A 11 -5.60 -4.78 2.89
CA LEU A 11 -4.96 -4.04 3.99
C LEU A 11 -5.04 -2.52 3.76
N ALA A 12 -4.63 -2.05 2.58
CA ALA A 12 -4.62 -0.63 2.23
C ALA A 12 -6.01 0.00 2.28
N HIS A 13 -7.05 -0.74 1.88
CA HIS A 13 -8.44 -0.31 1.98
C HIS A 13 -8.87 -0.21 3.45
N THR A 14 -8.67 -1.27 4.24
CA THR A 14 -9.07 -1.28 5.67
C THR A 14 -8.34 -0.23 6.51
N ALA A 15 -7.09 0.07 6.19
CA ALA A 15 -6.28 1.06 6.90
C ALA A 15 -6.47 2.49 6.38
N GLY A 16 -7.34 2.75 5.38
CA GLY A 16 -7.54 4.09 4.83
C GLY A 16 -6.30 4.67 4.12
N VAL A 17 -5.43 3.80 3.61
CA VAL A 17 -4.17 4.18 2.96
C VAL A 17 -4.44 4.86 1.63
N LEU A 18 -5.39 4.35 0.85
CA LEU A 18 -5.80 4.93 -0.43
C LEU A 18 -6.98 5.88 -0.24
N ARG A 19 -6.78 7.15 -0.61
CA ARG A 19 -7.80 8.20 -0.58
C ARG A 19 -7.98 8.81 -1.96
N PHE A 20 -9.21 9.08 -2.34
CA PHE A 20 -9.57 9.78 -3.58
C PHE A 20 -9.91 11.24 -3.30
N GLY A 21 -9.56 12.14 -4.21
CA GLY A 21 -9.68 13.58 -4.03
C GLY A 21 -8.74 14.37 -4.94
N SER A 22 -8.38 15.59 -4.57
CA SER A 22 -7.37 16.38 -5.29
C SER A 22 -6.15 16.56 -4.41
N PHE A 23 -5.02 15.97 -4.82
CA PHE A 23 -3.77 16.02 -4.07
C PHE A 23 -2.64 16.56 -4.93
N THR A 24 -1.75 17.35 -4.33
CA THR A 24 -0.48 17.75 -4.96
C THR A 24 0.63 16.81 -4.49
N LEU A 25 1.26 16.10 -5.41
CA LEU A 25 2.35 15.19 -5.11
C LEU A 25 3.67 15.94 -4.90
N LYS A 26 4.69 15.27 -4.34
CA LYS A 26 6.05 15.84 -4.17
C LYS A 26 6.66 16.36 -5.47
N SER A 27 6.28 15.81 -6.61
CA SER A 27 6.69 16.26 -7.95
C SER A 27 5.93 17.49 -8.46
N GLY A 28 4.98 18.04 -7.69
CA GLY A 28 4.09 19.13 -8.11
C GLY A 28 2.90 18.68 -8.96
N ARG A 29 2.84 17.41 -9.39
CA ARG A 29 1.70 16.88 -10.15
C ARG A 29 0.43 16.86 -9.30
N ARG A 30 -0.70 17.24 -9.90
CA ARG A 30 -2.04 17.00 -9.35
C ARG A 30 -2.45 15.55 -9.58
N SER A 31 -2.84 14.86 -8.53
CA SER A 31 -3.26 13.46 -8.54
C SER A 31 -4.70 13.33 -8.02
N PRO A 32 -5.55 12.50 -8.66
CA PRO A 32 -6.91 12.22 -8.19
C PRO A 32 -6.96 11.28 -6.99
N TYR A 33 -5.80 10.77 -6.55
CA TYR A 33 -5.68 9.92 -5.38
C TYR A 33 -4.34 10.15 -4.66
N PHE A 34 -4.30 9.75 -3.40
CA PHE A 34 -3.09 9.73 -2.59
C PHE A 34 -3.01 8.42 -1.81
N PHE A 35 -1.81 7.86 -1.78
CA PHE A 35 -1.51 6.60 -1.09
C PHE A 35 -0.58 6.88 0.09
N ASN A 36 -1.11 6.78 1.31
CA ASN A 36 -0.37 7.09 2.54
C ASN A 36 -0.12 5.83 3.37
N LEU A 37 1.02 5.17 3.15
CA LEU A 37 1.42 3.98 3.92
C LEU A 37 1.56 4.24 5.42
N GLY A 38 1.75 5.49 5.85
CA GLY A 38 1.81 5.85 7.27
C GLY A 38 0.50 5.60 8.04
N GLN A 39 -0.61 5.31 7.35
CA GLN A 39 -1.86 4.88 8.01
C GLN A 39 -1.81 3.42 8.49
N ILE A 40 -0.87 2.61 8.00
CA ILE A 40 -0.61 1.26 8.51
C ILE A 40 0.27 1.39 9.77
N ALA A 41 -0.36 1.78 10.88
CA ALA A 41 0.33 2.15 12.12
C ALA A 41 0.17 1.13 13.27
N THR A 42 -0.40 -0.04 13.00
CA THR A 42 -0.56 -1.11 13.99
C THR A 42 0.47 -2.22 13.79
N GLY A 43 0.86 -2.91 14.86
CA GLY A 43 1.80 -4.04 14.76
C GLY A 43 1.33 -5.11 13.78
N ALA A 44 0.05 -5.50 13.84
CA ALA A 44 -0.54 -6.46 12.90
C ALA A 44 -0.53 -5.94 11.45
N GLY A 45 -0.79 -4.64 11.24
CA GLY A 45 -0.72 -4.02 9.92
C GLY A 45 0.70 -4.05 9.35
N LEU A 46 1.70 -3.74 10.17
CA LEU A 46 3.11 -3.77 9.77
C LEU A 46 3.59 -5.18 9.43
N VAL A 47 3.16 -6.21 10.17
CA VAL A 47 3.45 -7.61 9.84
C VAL A 47 2.89 -7.96 8.47
N ARG A 48 1.60 -7.67 8.21
CA ARG A 48 0.97 -7.94 6.91
C ARG A 48 1.63 -7.17 5.76
N LEU A 49 2.02 -5.93 6.01
CA LEU A 49 2.77 -5.12 5.05
C LEU A 49 4.11 -5.79 4.70
N GLY A 50 4.89 -6.18 5.71
CA GLY A 50 6.16 -6.87 5.53
C GLY A 50 6.01 -8.19 4.76
N THR A 51 5.01 -9.00 5.11
CA THR A 51 4.71 -10.25 4.39
C THR A 51 4.41 -10.00 2.92
N ALA A 52 3.63 -8.97 2.59
CA ALA A 52 3.33 -8.65 1.20
C ALA A 52 4.58 -8.21 0.41
N TYR A 53 5.48 -7.43 1.02
CA TYR A 53 6.75 -7.06 0.41
C TYR A 53 7.67 -8.27 0.22
N ALA A 54 7.80 -9.15 1.22
CA ALA A 54 8.61 -10.36 1.13
C ALA A 54 8.15 -11.27 -0.01
N ALA A 55 6.84 -11.55 -0.09
CA ALA A 55 6.26 -12.34 -1.17
C ALA A 55 6.48 -11.71 -2.56
N CYS A 56 6.46 -10.37 -2.65
CA CYS A 56 6.75 -9.66 -3.89
C CYS A 56 8.21 -9.82 -4.32
N ILE A 57 9.15 -9.76 -3.37
CA ILE A 57 10.59 -9.94 -3.63
C ILE A 57 10.85 -11.35 -4.13
N GLU A 58 10.34 -12.37 -3.41
CA GLU A 58 10.45 -13.78 -3.81
C GLU A 58 9.87 -14.01 -5.22
N ALA A 59 8.68 -13.47 -5.50
CA ALA A 59 8.04 -13.61 -6.81
C ALA A 59 8.79 -12.86 -7.94
N SER A 60 9.57 -11.83 -7.62
CA SER A 60 10.34 -11.06 -8.60
C SER A 60 11.63 -11.74 -9.07
N GLY A 61 12.09 -12.78 -8.36
CA GLY A 61 13.32 -13.50 -8.70
C GLY A 61 14.61 -12.72 -8.46
N VAL A 62 14.57 -11.70 -7.59
CA VAL A 62 15.74 -10.94 -7.12
C VAL A 62 16.40 -11.66 -5.95
#